data_AF-A0A3S5I5G7-F1
#
_entry.id   AF-A0A3S5I5G7-F1
#
_cell.length_a   1.000
_cell.length_b   1.000
_cell.length_c   1.000
_cell.angle_alpha   90.00
_cell.angle_beta   90.00
_cell.angle_gamma   90.00
#
_symmetry.space_group_name_H-M   'P 1'
#
loop_
_entity.id
_entity.type
_entity.pdbx_description
1 polymer ?
#
loop_
_entity_poly.entity_id
_entity_poly.type
_entity_poly.pdbx_seq_one_letter_code
_entity_poly.pdbx_strand_id
1 'polypeptide(L)'
;MQFPDDDNGQLLAEIAAAGVDLTQMHSIDFFILFEQKADAERFMSTIAEDELAPKTKLDTCPDTGVWEVVTSVTMVPEHQLLSQTEQYLESIANSHEGYGDGWGILAE
;
A
#
# COMPACT_ATOMS: atom_id res chain seq x y z
N MET A 1 -17.20 7.26 -13.88
CA MET A 1 -16.75 7.49 -12.50
C MET A 1 -16.20 8.89 -12.42
N GLN A 2 -16.57 9.66 -11.39
CA GLN A 2 -15.96 10.96 -11.14
C GLN A 2 -15.11 10.76 -9.89
N PHE A 3 -13.79 10.74 -10.09
CA PHE A 3 -12.84 10.61 -9.00
C PHE A 3 -12.55 11.99 -8.41
N PRO A 4 -12.29 12.07 -7.09
CA PRO A 4 -11.84 13.32 -6.47
C PRO A 4 -10.47 13.75 -7.03
N ASP A 5 -10.13 15.03 -6.87
CA ASP A 5 -8.88 15.63 -7.35
C ASP A 5 -7.76 15.48 -6.29
N ASP A 6 -7.58 14.26 -5.81
CA ASP A 6 -6.55 13.88 -4.84
C ASP A 6 -5.67 12.77 -5.47
N ASP A 7 -4.49 12.49 -4.90
CA ASP A 7 -3.54 11.50 -5.46
C ASP A 7 -4.21 10.16 -5.77
N ASN A 8 -5.03 9.65 -4.85
CA ASN A 8 -5.80 8.41 -5.04
C ASN A 8 -6.80 8.51 -6.19
N GLY A 9 -7.48 9.64 -6.31
CA GLY A 9 -8.46 9.86 -7.36
C GLY A 9 -7.83 9.98 -8.74
N GLN A 10 -6.66 10.60 -8.83
CA GLN A 10 -5.87 10.66 -10.06
C GLN A 10 -5.38 9.25 -10.47
N LEU A 11 -4.80 8.49 -9.55
CA LEU A 11 -4.32 7.13 -9.84
C LEU A 11 -5.46 6.22 -10.30
N LEU A 12 -6.62 6.27 -9.62
CA LEU A 12 -7.81 5.53 -10.04
C LEU A 12 -8.30 5.96 -11.42
N ALA A 13 -8.28 7.26 -11.74
CA ALA A 13 -8.65 7.74 -13.05
C ALA A 13 -7.72 7.22 -14.15
N GLU A 14 -6.41 7.18 -13.88
CA GLU A 14 -5.41 6.61 -14.81
C GLU A 14 -5.62 5.11 -15.03
N ILE A 15 -5.85 4.36 -13.95
CA ILE A 15 -6.09 2.91 -14.02
C ILE A 15 -7.40 2.60 -14.77
N ALA A 16 -8.47 3.35 -14.49
CA ALA A 16 -9.72 3.26 -15.24
C ALA A 16 -9.52 3.61 -16.73
N ALA A 17 -8.71 4.64 -17.02
CA ALA A 17 -8.38 5.05 -18.39
C ALA A 17 -7.53 3.99 -19.13
N ALA A 18 -6.73 3.21 -18.40
CA ALA A 18 -6.02 2.05 -18.94
C ALA A 18 -6.95 0.86 -19.27
N GLY A 19 -8.23 0.92 -18.88
CA GLY A 19 -9.24 -0.10 -19.16
C GLY A 19 -9.36 -1.17 -18.07
N VAL A 20 -8.77 -0.95 -16.89
CA VAL A 20 -8.90 -1.85 -15.74
C VAL A 20 -10.28 -1.67 -15.10
N ASP A 21 -10.96 -2.79 -14.83
CA ASP A 21 -12.28 -2.77 -14.20
C ASP A 21 -12.17 -2.59 -12.68
N LEU A 22 -12.18 -1.35 -12.22
CA LEU A 22 -12.10 -1.00 -10.80
C LEU A 22 -13.28 -1.48 -9.95
N THR A 23 -14.30 -2.12 -10.54
CA THR A 23 -15.43 -2.69 -9.79
C THR A 23 -15.13 -4.12 -9.29
N GLN A 24 -14.05 -4.72 -9.76
CA GLN A 24 -13.59 -6.03 -9.33
C GLN A 24 -12.56 -5.95 -8.20
N MET A 25 -12.31 -7.09 -7.55
CA MET A 25 -11.23 -7.19 -6.58
C MET A 25 -9.89 -7.18 -7.32
N HIS A 26 -9.01 -6.27 -6.92
CA HIS A 26 -7.64 -6.17 -7.42
C HIS A 26 -6.66 -6.36 -6.28
N SER A 27 -5.45 -6.81 -6.60
CA SER A 27 -4.35 -6.81 -5.66
C SER A 27 -3.68 -5.45 -5.67
N ILE A 28 -3.74 -4.78 -4.53
CA ILE A 28 -3.20 -3.46 -4.30
C ILE A 28 -1.95 -3.61 -3.44
N ASP A 29 -0.81 -3.17 -3.96
CA ASP A 29 0.46 -3.17 -3.27
C ASP A 29 0.67 -1.80 -2.61
N PHE A 30 0.74 -1.80 -1.28
CA PHE A 30 1.09 -0.62 -0.48
C PHE A 30 2.58 -0.65 -0.17
N PHE A 31 3.26 0.47 -0.36
CA PHE A 31 4.69 0.63 -0.15
C PHE A 31 4.93 1.42 1.13
N ILE A 32 5.66 0.82 2.07
CA ILE A 32 5.99 1.44 3.36
C ILE A 32 7.50 1.44 3.51
N LEU A 33 8.09 2.61 3.76
CA LEU A 33 9.53 2.79 3.88
C LEU A 33 9.95 2.90 5.35
N PHE A 34 11.11 2.30 5.65
CA PHE A 34 11.72 2.25 6.97
C PHE A 34 13.22 2.50 6.88
N GLU A 35 13.77 3.29 7.81
CA GLU A 35 15.21 3.53 7.88
C GLU A 35 15.96 2.31 8.42
N GLN A 36 15.34 1.54 9.32
CA GLN A 36 15.96 0.35 9.92
C GLN A 36 15.20 -0.92 9.57
N LYS A 37 15.96 -1.99 9.31
CA LYS A 37 15.41 -3.33 9.07
C LYS A 37 14.52 -3.82 10.22
N ALA A 38 14.97 -3.58 11.45
CA ALA A 38 14.27 -4.05 12.64
C ALA A 38 12.86 -3.46 12.75
N ASP A 39 12.68 -2.21 12.32
CA ASP A 39 11.39 -1.53 12.31
C ASP A 39 10.46 -2.10 11.23
N ALA A 40 10.99 -2.32 10.02
CA ALA A 40 10.28 -3.00 8.96
C ALA A 40 9.82 -4.42 9.36
N GLU A 41 10.69 -5.19 10.03
CA GLU A 41 10.35 -6.53 10.53
C GLU A 41 9.28 -6.51 11.62
N ARG A 42 9.27 -5.47 12.47
CA ARG A 42 8.23 -5.28 13.50
C ARG A 42 6.89 -4.94 12.85
N PHE A 43 6.89 -3.99 11.91
CA PHE A 43 5.70 -3.65 11.14
C PHE A 43 5.13 -4.88 10.43
N MET A 44 5.97 -5.64 9.70
CA MET A 44 5.57 -6.89 9.06
C MET A 44 4.97 -7.90 10.05
N SER A 45 5.53 -8.02 11.25
CA SER A 45 4.98 -8.92 12.25
C SER A 45 3.60 -8.46 12.72
N THR A 46 3.42 -7.16 12.96
CA THR A 46 2.15 -6.57 13.38
C THR A 46 1.06 -6.73 12.32
N ILE A 47 1.36 -6.44 11.06
CA ILE A 47 0.40 -6.61 9.97
C ILE A 47 0.19 -8.08 9.58
N ALA A 48 1.13 -8.98 9.88
CA ALA A 48 0.94 -10.42 9.66
C ALA A 48 0.02 -11.06 10.71
N GLU A 49 -0.03 -10.48 11.92
CA GLU A 49 -1.07 -10.82 12.91
C GLU A 49 -2.44 -10.26 12.50
N ASP A 50 -2.46 -9.21 11.69
CA ASP A 50 -3.66 -8.60 11.16
C ASP A 50 -4.13 -9.33 9.88
N GLU A 51 -5.34 -9.88 9.86
CA GLU A 51 -5.87 -10.62 8.69
C GLU A 51 -5.95 -9.79 7.39
N LEU A 52 -5.70 -8.48 7.46
CA LEU A 52 -5.72 -7.54 6.34
C LEU A 52 -4.65 -7.81 5.27
N ALA A 53 -3.50 -8.38 5.65
CA ALA A 53 -2.31 -8.39 4.80
C ALA A 53 -1.63 -9.78 4.74
N PRO A 54 -2.23 -10.77 4.04
CA PRO A 54 -1.66 -12.12 3.97
C PRO A 54 -0.34 -12.20 3.18
N LYS A 55 0.00 -11.15 2.42
CA LYS A 55 1.18 -11.12 1.56
C LYS A 55 1.96 -9.83 1.78
N THR A 56 2.99 -9.92 2.61
CA THR A 56 3.91 -8.84 2.88
C THR A 56 5.30 -9.28 2.43
N LYS A 57 6.03 -8.36 1.80
CA LYS A 57 7.39 -8.60 1.31
C LYS A 57 8.29 -7.50 1.82
N LEU A 58 9.44 -7.89 2.35
CA LEU A 58 10.52 -6.98 2.69
C LEU A 58 11.48 -6.90 1.50
N ASP A 59 11.62 -5.71 0.96
CA ASP A 59 12.61 -5.34 -0.03
C ASP A 59 13.59 -4.31 0.55
N THR A 60 14.69 -4.07 -0.17
CA THR A 60 15.69 -3.09 0.25
C THR A 60 16.05 -2.28 -0.95
N CYS A 61 15.85 -0.96 -0.85
CA CYS A 61 16.20 -0.07 -1.93
C CYS A 61 17.72 0.05 -2.01
N PRO A 62 18.39 -0.49 -3.05
CA PRO A 62 19.85 -0.56 -3.10
C PRO A 62 20.51 0.82 -3.26
N ASP A 63 19.77 1.80 -3.76
CA ASP A 63 20.24 3.17 -4.00
C ASP A 63 20.26 4.02 -2.72
N THR A 64 19.26 3.88 -1.85
CA THR A 64 19.10 4.69 -0.63
C THR A 64 19.48 3.94 0.64
N GLY A 65 19.50 2.60 0.60
CA GLY A 65 19.75 1.74 1.75
C GLY A 65 18.57 1.63 2.73
N VAL A 66 17.41 2.19 2.38
CA VAL A 66 16.18 2.06 3.18
C VAL A 66 15.49 0.73 2.90
N TRP A 67 14.71 0.30 3.88
CA TRP A 67 13.92 -0.93 3.81
C TRP A 67 12.52 -0.58 3.34
N GLU A 68 12.03 -1.31 2.35
CA GLU A 68 10.69 -1.15 1.81
C GLU A 68 9.87 -2.38 2.16
N VAL A 69 8.72 -2.20 2.76
CA VAL A 69 7.74 -3.27 2.98
C VAL A 69 6.61 -3.06 1.99
N VAL A 70 6.44 -4.05 1.11
CA VAL A 70 5.35 -4.10 0.15
C VAL A 70 4.25 -5.00 0.70
N THR A 71 3.07 -4.44 0.91
CA THR A 71 1.91 -5.13 1.46
C THR A 71 0.82 -5.27 0.41
N SER A 72 0.57 -6.50 -0.05
CA SER A 72 -0.45 -6.78 -1.06
C SER A 72 -1.80 -7.08 -0.39
N VAL A 73 -2.80 -6.24 -0.64
CA VAL A 73 -4.18 -6.40 -0.16
C VAL A 73 -5.11 -6.61 -1.33
N THR A 74 -5.91 -7.68 -1.29
CA THR A 74 -6.93 -7.94 -2.31
C THR A 74 -8.22 -7.23 -1.93
N MET A 75 -8.55 -6.16 -2.62
CA MET A 75 -9.73 -5.35 -2.34
C MET A 75 -10.23 -4.64 -3.61
N VAL A 76 -11.45 -4.09 -3.53
CA VAL A 76 -11.93 -3.21 -4.60
C VAL A 76 -11.18 -1.87 -4.48
N PRO A 77 -10.53 -1.39 -5.54
CA PRO A 77 -9.80 -0.12 -5.55
C PRO A 77 -10.79 1.05 -5.57
N GLU A 78 -11.47 1.24 -4.44
CA GLU A 78 -12.38 2.34 -4.19
C GLU A 78 -11.65 3.41 -3.40
N HIS A 79 -11.79 4.67 -3.82
CA HIS A 79 -11.12 5.81 -3.18
C HIS A 79 -11.24 5.80 -1.65
N GLN A 80 -12.44 5.58 -1.13
CA GLN A 80 -12.67 5.59 0.33
C GLN A 80 -11.99 4.42 1.03
N LEU A 81 -11.97 3.24 0.41
CA LEU A 81 -11.31 2.07 1.00
C LEU A 81 -9.79 2.23 0.95
N LEU A 82 -9.25 2.72 -0.17
CA LEU A 82 -7.83 3.03 -0.34
C LEU A 82 -7.35 4.01 0.73
N SER A 83 -8.02 5.17 0.86
CA SER A 83 -7.65 6.16 1.86
C SER A 83 -7.74 5.63 3.30
N GLN A 84 -8.66 4.69 3.58
CA GLN A 84 -8.75 4.05 4.90
C GLN A 84 -7.61 3.05 5.13
N THR A 85 -7.29 2.22 4.13
CA THR A 85 -6.19 1.26 4.20
C THR A 85 -4.85 1.98 4.33
N GLU A 86 -4.62 3.05 3.57
CA GLU A 86 -3.42 3.87 3.70
C GLU A 86 -3.29 4.46 5.10
N GLN A 87 -4.33 5.14 5.61
CA GLN A 87 -4.30 5.71 6.96
C GLN A 87 -4.07 4.63 8.04
N TYR A 88 -4.63 3.44 7.84
CA TYR A 88 -4.44 2.33 8.75
C TYR A 88 -2.98 1.85 8.76
N LEU A 89 -2.44 1.53 7.58
CA LEU A 89 -1.05 1.10 7.42
C LEU A 89 -0.08 2.18 7.89
N GLU A 90 -0.35 3.44 7.55
CA GLU A 90 0.44 4.60 7.96
C GLU A 90 0.44 4.77 9.49
N SER A 91 -0.69 4.57 10.17
CA SER A 91 -0.78 4.64 11.64
C SER A 91 0.10 3.58 12.32
N ILE A 92 0.10 2.36 11.77
CA ILE A 92 0.96 1.26 12.25
C ILE A 92 2.42 1.59 11.93
N ALA A 93 2.73 2.00 10.70
CA ALA A 93 4.08 2.36 10.26
C ALA A 93 4.68 3.48 11.12
N ASN A 94 3.92 4.54 11.41
CA ASN A 94 4.35 5.64 12.27
C ASN A 94 4.72 5.17 13.69
N SER A 95 4.02 4.14 14.21
CA SER A 95 4.35 3.54 15.51
C SER A 95 5.68 2.78 15.50
N HIS A 96 6.20 2.48 14.31
CA HIS A 96 7.46 1.78 14.05
C HIS A 96 8.45 2.66 13.27
N GLU A 97 8.37 3.99 13.35
CA GLU A 97 9.30 4.90 12.65
C GLU A 97 9.34 4.69 11.11
N GLY A 98 8.26 4.16 10.55
CA GLY A 98 8.05 4.03 9.11
C GLY A 98 7.02 5.01 8.57
N TYR A 99 6.99 5.16 7.25
CA TYR A 99 6.06 6.03 6.55
C TYR A 99 5.56 5.36 5.26
N GLY A 100 4.29 5.59 4.93
CA GLY A 100 3.74 5.16 3.65
C GLY A 100 4.32 6.01 2.53
N ASP A 101 4.80 5.37 1.46
CA ASP A 101 5.28 6.05 0.25
C ASP A 101 4.18 6.14 -0.82
N GLY A 102 3.23 5.19 -0.78
CA GLY A 102 2.05 5.19 -1.65
C GLY A 102 1.55 3.78 -1.91
N TRP A 103 0.77 3.62 -2.97
CA TRP A 103 0.23 2.34 -3.40
C TRP A 103 0.13 2.23 -4.92
N GLY A 104 0.03 1.00 -5.40
CA GLY A 104 -0.20 0.70 -6.81
C GLY A 104 -1.08 -0.54 -6.98
N ILE A 105 -1.67 -0.67 -8.17
CA ILE A 105 -2.36 -1.90 -8.56
C ILE A 105 -1.43 -2.69 -9.46
N LEU A 106 -1.13 -3.92 -9.06
CA LEU A 106 -0.42 -4.83 -9.94
C LEU A 106 -1.41 -5.34 -10.99
N ALA A 107 -1.35 -4.75 -12.19
CA ALA A 107 -2.11 -5.25 -13.32
C ALA A 107 -1.48 -6.60 -13.74
N GLU A 108 -2.13 -7.71 -13.40
CA GLU A 108 -1.82 -9.04 -13.95
C GLU A 108 -2.27 -9.18 -15.42
#